data_AF-A0A1C5EG76-F1
#
_entry.id   AF-A0A1C5EG76-F1
#
_cell.length_a   1.000
_cell.length_b   1.000
_cell.length_c   1.000
_cell.angle_alpha   90.00
_cell.angle_beta   90.00
_cell.angle_gamma   90.00
#
_symmetry.space_group_name_H-M   'P 1'
#
loop_
_entity.id
_entity.type
_entity.pdbx_description
1 polymer ?
#
loop_
_entity_poly.entity_id
_entity_poly.type
_entity_poly.pdbx_seq_one_letter_code
_entity_poly.pdbx_strand_id
1 'polypeptide(L)'
;MRALVFDLKQVRRYLLDDDLRTAARERVQEQIGPDTHVLIGHSLGSVIAYEALCAMPEHPVKALVTLGSPLGMRMVFDRLLPRPGDWPGRPLLSDRTDRPGPGPDPAPRWTNVVDAGDVVAVVKDLSLLFGPSLEGKVVHNGSHAHEATAYLTAAPTGSAVGEGLRRD
;
A
#
# COMPACT_ATOMS: atom_id res chain seq x y z
N MET A 1 -4.92 -15.69 18.30
CA MET A 1 -5.67 -16.54 17.35
C MET A 1 -6.96 -15.90 16.82
N ARG A 2 -7.87 -15.38 17.67
CA ARG A 2 -9.17 -14.82 17.23
C ARG A 2 -9.05 -13.58 16.33
N ALA A 3 -8.11 -12.66 16.63
CA ALA A 3 -7.86 -11.47 15.82
C ALA A 3 -7.43 -11.83 14.38
N LEU A 4 -6.39 -12.66 14.24
CA LEU A 4 -5.90 -13.16 12.93
C LEU A 4 -7.01 -13.79 12.06
N VAL A 5 -7.89 -14.60 12.66
CA VAL A 5 -9.01 -15.22 11.93
C VAL A 5 -10.03 -14.19 11.46
N PHE A 6 -10.26 -13.15 12.26
CA PHE A 6 -11.13 -12.04 11.89
C PHE A 6 -10.51 -11.20 10.76
N ASP A 7 -9.22 -10.89 10.84
CA ASP A 7 -8.48 -10.16 9.81
C ASP A 7 -8.55 -10.91 8.47
N LEU A 8 -8.34 -12.23 8.49
CA LEU A 8 -8.45 -13.07 7.30
C LEU A 8 -9.86 -13.10 6.70
N LYS A 9 -10.90 -13.05 7.54
CA LYS A 9 -12.30 -12.93 7.08
C LYS A 9 -12.55 -11.60 6.39
N GLN A 10 -12.02 -10.50 6.94
CA GLN A 10 -12.16 -9.17 6.32
C GLN A 10 -11.41 -9.10 4.99
N VAL A 11 -10.17 -9.60 4.94
CA VAL A 11 -9.39 -9.70 3.69
C VAL A 11 -10.14 -10.52 2.65
N ARG A 12 -10.63 -11.71 3.02
CA ARG A 12 -11.39 -12.55 2.11
C ARG A 12 -12.66 -11.85 1.60
N ARG A 13 -13.40 -11.16 2.47
CA ARG A 13 -14.62 -10.46 2.08
C ARG A 13 -14.29 -9.33 1.10
N TYR A 14 -13.30 -8.50 1.42
CA TYR A 14 -12.83 -7.44 0.53
C TYR A 14 -12.43 -7.95 -0.87
N LEU A 15 -11.77 -9.11 -0.95
CA LEU A 15 -11.29 -9.66 -2.23
C LEU A 15 -12.36 -10.40 -3.06
N LEU A 16 -13.51 -10.74 -2.48
CA LEU A 16 -14.53 -11.57 -3.13
C LEU A 16 -15.88 -10.86 -3.33
N ASP A 17 -16.08 -9.71 -2.69
CA ASP A 17 -17.30 -8.90 -2.76
C ASP A 17 -16.94 -7.59 -3.50
N ASP A 18 -17.25 -7.54 -4.80
CA ASP A 18 -16.83 -6.43 -5.68
C ASP A 18 -17.48 -5.09 -5.30
N ASP A 19 -18.72 -5.11 -4.79
CA ASP A 19 -19.43 -3.92 -4.32
C ASP A 19 -18.75 -3.37 -3.06
N LEU A 20 -18.45 -4.25 -2.09
CA LEU A 20 -17.71 -3.85 -0.89
C LEU A 20 -16.32 -3.34 -1.23
N ARG A 21 -15.61 -4.02 -2.13
CA ARG A 21 -14.27 -3.63 -2.58
C ARG A 21 -14.27 -2.24 -3.20
N THR A 22 -15.25 -1.98 -4.07
CA THR A 22 -15.41 -0.68 -4.73
C THR A 22 -15.73 0.41 -3.72
N ALA A 23 -16.74 0.20 -2.86
CA ALA A 23 -17.09 1.16 -1.82
C ALA A 23 -15.93 1.47 -0.85
N ALA A 24 -15.12 0.46 -0.50
CA ALA A 24 -13.95 0.65 0.35
C ALA A 24 -12.84 1.47 -0.33
N ARG A 25 -12.58 1.25 -1.63
CA ARG A 25 -11.61 2.05 -2.39
C ARG A 25 -12.08 3.48 -2.58
N GLU A 26 -13.34 3.68 -2.95
CA GLU A 26 -13.94 5.01 -3.12
C GLU A 26 -13.84 5.82 -1.82
N ARG A 27 -14.13 5.20 -0.68
CA ARG A 27 -14.00 5.86 0.63
C ARG A 27 -12.58 6.34 0.93
N VAL A 28 -11.54 5.65 0.43
CA VAL A 28 -10.15 6.12 0.56
C VAL A 28 -9.87 7.25 -0.43
N GLN A 29 -10.31 7.10 -1.68
CA GLN A 29 -10.13 8.11 -2.73
C GLN A 29 -10.77 9.45 -2.38
N GLU A 30 -11.97 9.44 -1.79
CA GLU A 30 -12.68 10.64 -1.31
C GLU A 30 -11.91 11.43 -0.24
N GLN A 31 -10.98 10.79 0.47
CA GLN A 31 -10.15 11.45 1.50
C GLN A 31 -8.83 11.98 0.94
N ILE A 32 -8.48 11.67 -0.31
CA ILE A 32 -7.27 12.15 -0.97
C ILE A 32 -7.59 13.48 -1.65
N GLY A 33 -7.24 14.57 -0.98
CA GLY A 33 -7.37 15.93 -1.48
C GLY A 33 -6.05 16.50 -2.00
N PRO A 34 -6.03 17.73 -2.54
CA PRO A 34 -4.85 18.36 -3.13
C PRO A 34 -3.64 18.46 -2.19
N ASP A 35 -3.88 18.55 -0.87
CA ASP A 35 -2.82 18.66 0.16
C ASP A 35 -2.41 17.28 0.74
N THR A 36 -2.95 16.18 0.21
CA THR A 36 -2.63 14.83 0.69
C THR A 36 -1.31 14.35 0.09
N HIS A 37 -0.23 14.43 0.87
CA HIS A 37 1.10 14.00 0.43
C HIS A 37 1.46 12.55 0.79
N VAL A 38 0.91 12.02 1.89
CA VAL A 38 1.26 10.69 2.40
C VAL A 38 0.00 9.89 2.66
N LEU A 39 -0.04 8.67 2.15
CA LEU A 39 -1.08 7.68 2.46
C LEU A 39 -0.47 6.56 3.29
N ILE A 40 -1.11 6.20 4.40
CA ILE A 40 -0.66 5.12 5.28
C ILE A 40 -1.73 4.03 5.32
N GLY A 41 -1.36 2.80 4.98
CA GLY A 41 -2.25 1.64 5.02
C GLY A 41 -1.72 0.57 5.97
N HIS A 42 -2.51 0.18 6.98
CA HIS A 42 -2.17 -0.88 7.92
C HIS A 42 -3.03 -2.12 7.68
N SER A 43 -2.42 -3.32 7.74
CA SER A 43 -3.12 -4.60 7.59
C SER A 43 -3.99 -4.61 6.30
N LEU A 44 -5.28 -4.93 6.35
CA LEU A 44 -6.17 -4.83 5.18
C LEU A 44 -6.17 -3.43 4.54
N GLY A 45 -6.00 -2.38 5.34
CA GLY A 45 -5.90 -1.01 4.84
C GLY A 45 -4.74 -0.78 3.88
N SER A 46 -3.66 -1.58 3.94
CA SER A 46 -2.58 -1.50 2.94
C SER A 46 -3.02 -1.97 1.57
N VAL A 47 -3.88 -2.99 1.51
CA VAL A 47 -4.47 -3.52 0.26
C VAL A 47 -5.41 -2.48 -0.34
N ILE A 48 -6.29 -1.90 0.49
CA ILE A 48 -7.24 -0.88 0.03
C ILE A 48 -6.49 0.36 -0.45
N ALA A 49 -5.49 0.83 0.30
CA ALA A 49 -4.69 1.99 -0.07
C ALA A 49 -3.93 1.77 -1.38
N TYR A 50 -3.34 0.59 -1.58
CA TYR A 50 -2.70 0.21 -2.84
C TYR A 50 -3.67 0.34 -4.01
N GLU A 51 -4.82 -0.35 -3.94
CA GLU A 51 -5.76 -0.37 -5.06
C GLU A 51 -6.43 0.98 -5.29
N ALA A 52 -6.64 1.78 -4.24
CA ALA A 52 -7.14 3.14 -4.36
C ALA A 52 -6.20 4.03 -5.18
N LEU A 53 -4.88 3.96 -4.92
CA LEU A 53 -3.87 4.70 -5.68
C LEU A 53 -3.73 4.18 -7.12
N CYS A 54 -3.77 2.86 -7.33
CA CYS A 54 -3.77 2.29 -8.67
C CYS A 54 -4.96 2.74 -9.52
N ALA A 55 -6.13 2.87 -8.90
CA ALA A 55 -7.36 3.32 -9.56
C ALA A 55 -7.45 4.86 -9.72
N MET A 56 -6.48 5.62 -9.18
CA MET A 56 -6.47 7.07 -9.23
C MET A 56 -5.14 7.60 -9.83
N PRO A 57 -4.94 7.53 -11.16
CA PRO A 57 -3.67 7.85 -11.80
C PRO A 57 -3.20 9.29 -11.58
N GLU A 58 -4.12 10.22 -11.34
CA GLU A 58 -3.83 11.60 -11.02
C GLU A 58 -4.14 11.82 -9.54
N HIS A 59 -3.08 11.87 -8.72
CA HIS A 59 -3.19 12.07 -7.28
C HIS A 59 -1.98 12.85 -6.75
N PRO A 60 -2.12 13.64 -5.67
CA PRO A 60 -1.01 14.41 -5.09
C PRO A 60 -0.11 13.61 -4.14
N VAL A 61 -0.47 12.35 -3.87
CA VAL A 61 0.28 11.48 -2.95
C VAL A 61 1.69 11.27 -3.47
N LYS A 62 2.68 11.65 -2.65
CA LYS A 62 4.11 11.49 -2.89
C LYS A 62 4.69 10.25 -2.24
N ALA A 63 4.04 9.72 -1.18
CA ALA A 63 4.49 8.51 -0.49
C ALA A 63 3.33 7.61 -0.06
N LEU A 64 3.47 6.31 -0.31
CA LEU A 64 2.68 5.26 0.33
C LEU A 64 3.53 4.59 1.42
N VAL A 65 2.96 4.47 2.62
CA VAL A 65 3.56 3.70 3.71
C VAL A 65 2.63 2.55 4.08
N THR A 66 3.10 1.30 3.96
CA THR A 66 2.32 0.12 4.33
C THR A 66 2.85 -0.52 5.59
N LEU A 67 1.97 -0.88 6.53
CA LEU A 67 2.31 -1.40 7.85
C LEU A 67 1.69 -2.78 8.05
N GLY A 68 2.48 -3.79 8.41
CA GLY A 68 1.96 -5.15 8.66
C GLY A 68 1.14 -5.71 7.49
N SER A 69 1.62 -5.45 6.26
CA SER A 69 0.84 -5.61 5.04
C SER A 69 0.69 -7.08 4.61
N PRO A 70 -0.53 -7.57 4.31
CA PRO A 70 -0.74 -8.89 3.72
C PRO A 70 -0.56 -8.90 2.19
N LEU A 71 -0.13 -7.80 1.56
CA LEU A 71 0.00 -7.68 0.10
C LEU A 71 0.83 -8.78 -0.56
N GLY A 72 1.82 -9.34 0.14
CA GLY A 72 2.64 -10.43 -0.37
C GLY A 72 2.06 -11.83 -0.13
N MET A 73 0.97 -11.98 0.64
CA MET A 73 0.28 -13.26 0.76
C MET A 73 -0.29 -13.65 -0.60
N ARG A 74 0.03 -14.85 -1.10
CA ARG A 74 -0.41 -15.34 -2.41
C ARG A 74 -1.91 -15.14 -2.66
N MET A 75 -2.74 -15.45 -1.68
CA MET A 75 -4.21 -15.31 -1.80
C MET A 75 -4.70 -13.87 -1.98
N VAL A 76 -3.91 -12.89 -1.52
CA VAL A 76 -4.14 -11.45 -1.69
C VAL A 76 -3.54 -11.02 -3.02
N PHE A 77 -2.24 -11.26 -3.20
CA PHE A 77 -1.47 -10.86 -4.38
C PHE A 77 -2.14 -11.27 -5.70
N ASP A 78 -2.57 -12.54 -5.80
CA ASP A 78 -3.18 -13.09 -7.02
C ASP A 78 -4.55 -12.48 -7.36
N ARG A 79 -5.18 -11.78 -6.39
CA ARG A 79 -6.50 -11.17 -6.52
C ARG A 79 -6.45 -9.64 -6.60
N LEU A 80 -5.28 -9.02 -6.53
CA LEU A 80 -5.16 -7.57 -6.59
C LEU A 80 -5.67 -7.02 -7.94
N LEU A 81 -6.28 -5.84 -7.88
CA LEU A 81 -6.78 -5.10 -9.03
C LEU A 81 -6.19 -3.67 -9.04
N PRO A 82 -5.41 -3.31 -10.08
CA PRO A 82 -4.97 -4.14 -11.20
C PRO A 82 -4.07 -5.30 -10.73
N ARG A 83 -3.90 -6.31 -11.61
CA ARG A 83 -2.93 -7.38 -11.33
C ARG A 83 -1.56 -6.75 -11.07
N PRO A 84 -0.80 -7.26 -10.08
CA PRO A 84 0.50 -6.68 -9.77
C PRO A 84 1.44 -6.69 -10.98
N GLY A 85 2.09 -5.55 -11.21
CA GLY A 85 3.14 -5.30 -12.20
C GLY A 85 4.13 -4.29 -11.60
N ASP A 86 4.83 -3.51 -12.43
CA ASP A 86 5.68 -2.42 -11.91
C ASP A 86 4.83 -1.41 -11.14
N TRP A 87 5.25 -1.03 -9.94
CA TRP A 87 4.60 -0.04 -9.10
C TRP A 87 4.29 1.28 -9.84
N PRO A 88 3.07 1.85 -9.76
CA PRO A 88 1.86 1.40 -9.04
C PRO A 88 0.89 0.64 -9.95
N GLY A 89 1.37 -0.31 -10.75
CA GLY A 89 0.59 -1.05 -11.74
C GLY A 89 0.17 -0.20 -12.95
N ARG A 90 0.88 0.90 -13.24
CA ARG A 90 0.57 1.72 -14.42
C ARG A 90 0.98 0.94 -15.67
N PRO A 91 0.08 0.72 -16.65
CA PRO A 91 0.53 0.35 -17.98
C PRO A 91 1.54 1.40 -18.40
N LEU A 92 2.75 0.99 -18.81
CA LEU A 92 3.61 1.85 -19.61
C LEU A 92 2.70 2.38 -20.72
N LEU A 93 2.49 3.70 -20.77
CA LEU A 93 1.78 4.35 -21.86
C LEU A 93 2.59 4.12 -23.14
N SER A 94 2.45 2.94 -23.75
CA SER A 94 2.95 2.61 -25.07
C SER A 94 1.77 2.45 -26.01
N ASP A 95 0.99 3.52 -26.18
CA ASP A 95 0.29 3.73 -27.46
C ASP A 95 -0.27 5.15 -27.70
N ARG A 96 -0.05 6.12 -26.80
CA ARG A 96 -0.35 7.53 -27.11
C ARG A 96 0.89 8.22 -27.66
N THR A 97 1.11 8.03 -28.95
CA THR A 97 2.16 8.72 -29.74
C THR A 97 1.75 10.14 -30.16
N ASP A 98 0.64 10.69 -29.67
CA ASP A 98 0.04 11.91 -30.22
C ASP A 98 0.03 13.14 -29.29
N ARG A 99 0.76 13.16 -28.16
CA ARG A 99 1.01 14.42 -27.45
C ARG A 99 2.28 14.44 -26.59
N PRO A 100 3.22 15.39 -26.80
CA PRO A 100 4.28 15.68 -25.84
C PRO A 100 3.69 16.53 -24.69
N GLY A 101 2.81 15.92 -23.89
CA GLY A 101 2.49 16.46 -22.57
C GLY A 101 3.62 16.12 -21.59
N PRO A 102 3.76 16.81 -20.45
CA PRO A 102 4.57 16.28 -19.36
C PRO A 102 4.08 14.85 -19.10
N GLY A 103 5.01 13.89 -19.09
CA GLY A 103 4.69 12.51 -18.70
C GLY A 103 4.03 12.50 -17.33
N PRO A 104 3.29 11.44 -16.97
CA PRO A 104 2.71 11.34 -15.64
C PRO A 104 3.80 11.53 -14.58
N ASP A 105 3.45 12.23 -13.50
CA ASP A 105 4.34 12.38 -12.35
C ASP A 105 4.87 11.00 -11.91
N PRO A 106 6.11 10.94 -11.40
CA PRO A 106 6.68 9.69 -10.95
C PRO A 106 5.78 9.05 -9.89
N ALA A 107 5.74 7.72 -9.91
CA ALA A 107 5.01 6.95 -8.90
C ALA A 107 5.40 7.40 -7.47
N PRO A 108 4.45 7.40 -6.52
CA PRO A 108 4.77 7.74 -5.14
C PRO A 108 5.84 6.78 -4.60
N ARG A 109 6.74 7.29 -3.76
CA ARG A 109 7.68 6.43 -3.02
C ARG A 109 6.90 5.43 -2.18
N TRP A 110 7.33 4.17 -2.16
CA TRP A 110 6.66 3.17 -1.35
C TRP A 110 7.61 2.58 -0.31
N THR A 111 7.30 2.79 0.96
CA THR A 111 7.96 2.11 2.09
C THR A 111 7.01 1.09 2.72
N ASN A 112 7.43 -0.17 2.78
CA ASN A 112 6.73 -1.22 3.52
C ASN A 112 7.44 -1.49 4.85
N VAL A 113 6.78 -1.23 5.96
CA VAL A 113 7.27 -1.52 7.31
C VAL A 113 6.62 -2.79 7.82
N VAL A 114 7.46 -3.78 8.14
CA VAL A 114 7.02 -5.10 8.59
C VAL A 114 7.72 -5.49 9.86
N ASP A 115 6.97 -6.04 10.81
CA ASP A 115 7.55 -6.65 11.99
C ASP A 115 7.95 -8.10 11.67
N ALA A 116 9.14 -8.50 12.12
CA ALA A 116 9.65 -9.86 11.91
C ALA A 116 8.71 -10.95 12.47
N GLY A 117 8.06 -10.70 13.60
CA GLY A 117 7.10 -11.57 14.26
C GLY A 117 5.65 -11.44 13.76
N ASP A 118 5.37 -10.51 12.83
CA ASP A 118 4.03 -10.35 12.27
C ASP A 118 3.68 -11.50 11.31
N VAL A 119 2.79 -12.38 11.76
CA VAL A 119 2.33 -13.54 10.99
C VAL A 119 1.38 -13.18 9.86
N VAL A 120 0.82 -11.96 9.83
CA VAL A 120 -0.03 -11.46 8.73
C VAL A 120 0.84 -10.98 7.57
N ALA A 121 2.00 -10.41 7.86
CA ALA A 121 2.96 -9.99 6.84
C ALA A 121 3.95 -11.12 6.51
N VAL A 122 3.46 -12.22 5.94
CA VAL A 122 4.26 -13.44 5.70
C VAL A 122 5.44 -13.18 4.74
N VAL A 123 5.24 -12.32 3.74
CA VAL A 123 6.33 -11.88 2.85
C VAL A 123 6.92 -10.60 3.42
N LYS A 124 8.15 -10.69 3.93
CA LYS A 124 8.84 -9.56 4.57
C LYS A 124 9.41 -8.58 3.55
N ASP A 125 9.88 -9.10 2.42
CA ASP A 125 10.39 -8.30 1.33
C ASP A 125 9.38 -8.26 0.17
N LEU A 126 8.56 -7.19 0.15
CA LEU A 126 7.60 -6.97 -0.92
C LEU A 126 8.26 -6.53 -2.24
N SER A 127 9.52 -6.09 -2.23
CA SER A 127 10.21 -5.65 -3.47
C SER A 127 10.35 -6.79 -4.47
N LEU A 128 10.41 -8.04 -3.99
CA LEU A 128 10.41 -9.26 -4.80
C LEU A 128 9.13 -9.47 -5.61
N LEU A 129 8.04 -8.81 -5.23
CA LEU A 129 6.72 -8.95 -5.84
C LEU A 129 6.26 -7.68 -6.58
N PHE A 130 6.71 -6.51 -6.12
CA PHE A 130 6.22 -5.21 -6.61
C PHE A 130 7.31 -4.32 -7.22
N GLY A 131 8.55 -4.81 -7.28
CA GLY A 131 9.68 -4.13 -7.94
C GLY A 131 10.67 -3.48 -6.96
N PRO A 132 11.89 -3.16 -7.44
CA PRO A 132 13.00 -2.70 -6.62
C PRO A 132 12.88 -1.26 -6.10
N SER A 133 11.89 -0.50 -6.59
CA SER A 133 11.61 0.87 -6.11
C SER A 133 10.88 0.88 -4.76
N LEU A 134 10.32 -0.26 -4.34
CA LEU A 134 9.73 -0.45 -3.02
C LEU A 134 10.83 -0.66 -1.98
N GLU A 135 10.81 0.16 -0.93
CA GLU A 135 11.74 0.02 0.19
C GLU A 135 11.12 -0.80 1.34
N GLY A 136 11.74 -1.94 1.67
CA GLY A 136 11.36 -2.76 2.82
C GLY A 136 12.09 -2.33 4.10
N LYS A 137 11.35 -2.15 5.20
CA LYS A 137 11.89 -1.87 6.54
C LYS A 137 11.39 -2.93 7.53
N VAL A 138 12.30 -3.53 8.28
CA VAL A 138 11.95 -4.50 9.33
C VAL A 138 12.00 -3.83 10.70
N VAL A 139 11.00 -4.08 11.54
CA VAL A 139 10.90 -3.59 12.93
C VAL A 139 10.68 -4.73 13.92
N HIS A 140 10.79 -4.42 15.21
CA HIS A 140 10.58 -5.35 16.33
C HIS A 140 9.72 -4.69 17.42
N ASN A 141 8.41 -4.81 17.30
CA ASN A 141 7.36 -4.28 18.16
C ASN A 141 7.00 -5.21 19.34
N GLY A 142 7.79 -6.27 19.56
CA GLY A 142 7.61 -7.20 20.69
C GLY A 142 6.27 -7.91 20.65
N SER A 143 5.54 -7.91 21.78
CA SER A 143 4.20 -8.53 21.91
C SER A 143 3.11 -7.87 21.07
N HIS A 144 3.40 -6.70 20.47
CA HIS A 144 2.45 -5.87 19.71
C HIS A 144 2.74 -5.88 18.21
N ALA A 145 3.29 -7.00 17.70
CA ALA A 145 3.80 -7.15 16.33
C ALA A 145 2.85 -6.73 15.19
N HIS A 146 1.53 -6.75 15.41
CA HIS A 146 0.54 -6.34 14.40
C HIS A 146 -0.27 -5.09 14.79
N GLU A 147 0.04 -4.43 15.90
CA GLU A 147 -0.70 -3.25 16.34
C GLU A 147 -0.26 -2.01 15.55
N ALA A 148 -1.23 -1.28 14.99
CA ALA A 148 -0.95 -0.10 14.18
C ALA A 148 -0.16 0.97 14.94
N THR A 149 -0.46 1.17 16.22
CA THR A 149 0.22 2.12 17.10
C THR A 149 1.71 1.81 17.24
N ALA A 150 2.07 0.53 17.40
CA ALA A 150 3.47 0.12 17.51
C ALA A 150 4.24 0.44 16.22
N TYR A 151 3.66 0.11 15.06
CA TYR A 151 4.23 0.48 13.77
C TYR A 151 4.35 2.01 13.59
N LEU A 152 3.34 2.78 13.98
CA LEU A 152 3.32 4.24 13.82
C LEU A 152 4.38 4.94 14.67
N THR A 153 4.73 4.37 15.82
CA THR A 153 5.80 4.89 16.69
C THR A 153 7.21 4.46 16.27
N ALA A 154 7.35 3.57 15.29
CA ALA A 154 8.64 3.09 14.85
C ALA A 154 9.40 4.17 14.05
N ALA A 155 10.70 4.32 14.34
CA ALA A 155 11.55 5.29 13.65
C ALA A 155 11.55 5.14 12.10
N PRO A 156 11.54 3.92 11.51
CA PRO A 156 11.43 3.78 10.05
C PRO A 156 10.13 4.35 9.47
N THR A 157 9.00 4.18 10.18
CA THR A 157 7.71 4.77 9.78
C THR A 157 7.79 6.30 9.81
N GLY A 158 8.33 6.86 10.89
CA GLY A 158 8.52 8.30 11.02
C GLY A 158 9.41 8.90 9.91
N SER A 159 10.50 8.20 9.54
CA SER A 159 11.38 8.63 8.45
C SER A 159 10.64 8.66 7.12
N ALA A 160 9.88 7.60 6.79
CA ALA A 160 9.14 7.50 5.53
C ALA A 160 8.05 8.58 5.43
N VAL A 161 7.34 8.86 6.52
CA VAL A 161 6.37 9.95 6.58
C VAL A 161 7.06 11.31 6.42
N GLY A 162 8.14 11.55 7.16
CA GLY A 162 8.91 12.80 7.07
C GLY A 162 9.43 13.05 5.65
N GLU A 163 9.92 12.00 4.99
CA GLU A 163 10.32 12.01 3.58
C GLU A 163 9.18 12.35 2.62
N GLY A 164 7.99 11.81 2.84
CA GLY A 164 6.81 12.11 2.02
C GLY A 164 6.27 13.53 2.20
N LEU A 165 6.53 14.14 3.37
CA LEU A 165 6.09 15.50 3.71
C LEU A 165 7.11 16.60 3.34
N ARG A 166 8.31 16.24 2.88
CA ARG A 166 9.29 17.25 2.42
C ARG A 166 8.71 18.02 1.22
N ARG A 167 8.74 19.35 1.32
CA ARG A 167 8.52 20.24 0.18
C ARG A 167 9.78 20.20 -0.68
N ASP A 168 9.59 20.07 -1.99
CA ASP A 168 10.66 20.20 -2.97
C ASP A 168 11.16 21.66 -3.00
#